data_AF-Q2LV87-F1
#
_entry.id   AF-Q2LV87-F1
#
_cell.length_a   1.000
_cell.length_b   1.000
_cell.length_c   1.000
_cell.angle_alpha   90.00
_cell.angle_beta   90.00
_cell.angle_gamma   90.00
#
_symmetry.space_group_name_H-M   'P 1'
#
loop_
_entity.id
_entity.type
_entity.pdbx_description
1 polymer ?
#
loop_
_entity_poly.entity_id
_entity_poly.type
_entity_poly.pdbx_seq_one_letter_code
_entity_poly.pdbx_strand_id
1 'polypeptide(L)'
;MKTQTIEKKHFQMSYFEDWAKDKSPLLATAGLSIAINADFILEFIITLKKQERLEGYIPLPPHKEWLGFCRKHRKVRQGVMSAFKSLDEETAGWVTFFETFLSEFKVPNIQKSIDLFKNMSTEEQYEVFNNVKELYQGIQEYIVADVMNEDLKLDAEEKKRRKKNFTTPEVLFFLKVWAPCAVLYGEYPPKLLWKARHGDDNAFEKLLRLDKNVIHDPKLSELFHQASVDKKRERFDRITKAMRAKPQMKTEGRRIKFYLAGLISNMSIGLKQKLTTVDIHELFDAIAKGKGIDHVDPDLIVTPETFEKAVQRARKLWNVIPLPDKK
;
A
#
# COMPACT_ATOMS: atom_id res chain seq x y z
N MET A 1 18.20 -0.95 -26.55
CA MET A 1 17.53 0.14 -25.82
C MET A 1 18.59 0.91 -25.06
N LYS A 2 18.65 2.24 -25.18
CA LYS A 2 19.63 3.06 -24.46
C LYS A 2 19.28 3.02 -22.97
N THR A 3 20.16 2.42 -22.18
CA THR A 3 20.15 2.49 -20.72
C THR A 3 20.39 3.95 -20.35
N GLN A 4 19.33 4.66 -19.96
CA GLN A 4 19.50 5.95 -19.27
C GLN A 4 20.01 5.60 -17.88
N THR A 5 21.31 5.83 -17.66
CA THR A 5 21.90 5.87 -16.33
C THR A 5 21.16 6.98 -15.57
N ILE A 6 20.21 6.61 -14.71
CA ILE A 6 19.59 7.55 -13.79
C ILE A 6 20.71 7.94 -12.82
N GLU A 7 21.22 9.18 -12.93
CA GLU A 7 22.09 9.73 -11.90
C GLU A 7 21.36 9.60 -10.56
N LYS A 8 21.95 8.83 -9.63
CA LYS A 8 21.44 8.66 -8.27
C LYS A 8 21.51 10.01 -7.55
N LYS A 9 20.46 10.81 -7.65
CA LYS A 9 20.29 12.00 -6.82
C LYS A 9 20.03 11.55 -5.39
N HIS A 10 20.98 11.80 -4.52
CA HIS A 10 20.86 11.55 -3.09
C HIS A 10 19.67 12.35 -2.54
N PHE A 11 18.76 11.70 -1.82
CA PHE A 11 17.60 12.38 -1.22
C PHE A 11 18.08 13.35 -0.14
N GLN A 12 17.83 14.66 -0.33
CA GLN A 12 18.19 15.70 0.62
C GLN A 12 17.17 15.77 1.76
N MET A 13 17.56 15.28 2.92
CA MET A 13 16.70 15.12 4.10
C MET A 13 16.38 16.43 4.83
N SER A 14 17.15 17.50 4.62
CA SER A 14 17.02 18.75 5.38
C SER A 14 15.63 19.40 5.26
N TYR A 15 14.99 19.30 4.09
CA TYR A 15 13.63 19.84 3.89
C TYR A 15 12.57 19.08 4.72
N PHE A 16 12.74 17.77 4.87
CA PHE A 16 11.87 16.97 5.73
C PHE A 16 12.17 17.23 7.20
N GLU A 17 13.45 17.35 7.58
CA GLU A 17 13.85 17.68 8.94
C GLU A 17 13.24 19.01 9.38
N ASP A 18 13.23 20.02 8.50
CA ASP A 18 12.55 21.29 8.74
C ASP A 18 11.05 21.12 8.98
N TRP A 19 10.37 20.32 8.16
CA TRP A 19 8.96 20.00 8.36
C TRP A 19 8.71 19.23 9.66
N ALA A 20 9.65 18.40 10.12
CA ALA A 20 9.48 17.54 11.28
C ALA A 20 9.71 18.23 12.64
N LYS A 21 10.30 19.43 12.69
CA LYS A 21 10.78 20.10 13.92
C LYS A 21 9.76 20.21 15.05
N ASP A 22 8.50 20.44 14.73
CA ASP A 22 7.40 20.63 15.68
C ASP A 22 6.48 19.40 15.80
N LYS A 23 6.87 18.29 15.16
CA LYS A 23 6.09 17.06 15.07
C LYS A 23 6.69 16.00 15.98
N SER A 24 5.84 15.16 16.56
CA SER A 24 6.34 13.99 17.27
C SER A 24 7.14 13.13 16.29
N PRO A 25 8.35 12.67 16.67
CA PRO A 25 9.19 11.87 15.78
C PRO A 25 8.47 10.63 15.24
N LEU A 26 7.55 10.06 16.02
CA LEU A 26 6.72 8.94 15.62
C LEU A 26 5.75 9.29 14.48
N LEU A 27 5.10 10.45 14.56
CA LEU A 27 4.25 10.96 13.49
C LEU A 27 5.08 11.37 12.27
N ALA A 28 6.21 12.04 12.48
CA ALA A 28 7.09 12.46 11.40
C ALA A 28 7.62 11.24 10.63
N THR A 29 8.07 10.24 11.35
CA THR A 29 8.48 8.93 10.83
C THR A 29 7.37 8.31 9.99
N ALA A 30 6.18 8.13 10.55
CA ALA A 30 5.07 7.52 9.82
C ALA A 30 4.67 8.34 8.58
N GLY A 31 4.69 9.67 8.68
CA GLY A 31 4.44 10.58 7.57
C GLY A 31 5.42 10.36 6.41
N LEU A 32 6.73 10.43 6.70
CA LEU A 32 7.78 10.19 5.71
C LEU A 32 7.64 8.81 5.07
N SER A 33 7.47 7.79 5.91
CA SER A 33 7.29 6.40 5.53
C SER A 33 6.21 6.22 4.46
N ILE A 34 5.07 6.87 4.68
CA ILE A 34 3.91 6.75 3.81
C ILE A 34 4.12 7.59 2.54
N ALA A 35 4.54 8.85 2.69
CA ALA A 35 4.60 9.79 1.58
C ALA A 35 5.71 9.44 0.57
N ILE A 36 6.86 8.94 1.03
CA ILE A 36 7.97 8.58 0.15
C ILE A 36 7.65 7.38 -0.75
N ASN A 37 6.77 6.49 -0.29
CA ASN A 37 6.32 5.30 -1.01
C ASN A 37 5.27 5.59 -2.11
N ALA A 38 4.84 6.85 -2.28
CA ALA A 38 3.82 7.20 -3.28
C ALA A 38 4.22 6.80 -4.71
N ASP A 39 5.47 7.08 -5.10
CA ASP A 39 5.97 6.78 -6.45
C ASP A 39 6.10 5.28 -6.67
N PHE A 40 6.57 4.55 -5.64
CA PHE A 40 6.64 3.09 -5.67
C PHE A 40 5.24 2.47 -5.88
N ILE A 41 4.25 2.94 -5.13
CA ILE A 41 2.86 2.46 -5.26
C ILE A 41 2.31 2.80 -6.65
N LEU A 42 2.68 3.94 -7.23
CA LEU A 42 2.31 4.32 -8.59
C LEU A 42 2.89 3.35 -9.63
N GLU A 43 4.19 3.12 -9.59
CA GLU A 43 4.88 2.19 -10.49
C GLU A 43 4.32 0.77 -10.35
N PHE A 44 4.09 0.32 -9.12
CA PHE A 44 3.46 -0.96 -8.84
C PHE A 44 2.08 -1.10 -9.52
N ILE A 45 1.23 -0.06 -9.44
CA ILE A 45 -0.07 -0.07 -10.12
C ILE A 45 0.09 -0.04 -11.64
N ILE A 46 1.04 0.73 -12.17
CA ILE A 46 1.33 0.78 -13.61
C ILE A 46 1.70 -0.62 -14.11
N THR A 47 2.55 -1.33 -13.39
CA THR A 47 2.94 -2.72 -13.69
C THR A 47 1.74 -3.67 -13.65
N LEU A 48 0.90 -3.59 -12.61
CA LEU A 48 -0.35 -4.36 -12.54
C LEU A 48 -1.27 -4.14 -13.75
N LYS A 49 -1.36 -2.89 -14.24
CA LYS A 49 -2.13 -2.57 -15.44
C LYS A 49 -1.54 -3.10 -16.73
N LYS A 50 -0.23 -3.35 -16.78
CA LYS A 50 0.38 -4.06 -17.91
C LYS A 50 -0.12 -5.51 -18.00
N GLN A 51 -0.75 -6.04 -16.94
CA GLN A 51 -1.23 -7.43 -16.82
C GLN A 51 -0.11 -8.47 -17.01
N GLU A 52 1.13 -8.06 -16.78
CA GLU A 52 2.23 -8.99 -16.63
C GLU A 52 1.93 -9.88 -15.43
N ARG A 53 2.16 -11.20 -15.58
CA ARG A 53 1.93 -12.15 -14.49
C ARG A 53 2.94 -11.83 -13.39
N LEU A 54 2.48 -11.21 -12.31
CA LEU A 54 3.32 -11.01 -11.11
C LEU A 54 3.86 -12.34 -10.60
N GLU A 55 3.07 -13.40 -10.74
CA GLU A 55 3.49 -14.77 -10.41
C GLU A 55 4.48 -15.39 -11.40
N GLY A 56 4.67 -14.81 -12.60
CA GLY A 56 5.42 -15.44 -13.69
C GLY A 56 4.92 -16.86 -14.00
N TYR A 57 5.80 -17.85 -13.83
CA TYR A 57 5.52 -19.29 -14.02
C TYR A 57 5.17 -20.02 -12.72
N ILE A 58 4.94 -19.30 -11.62
CA ILE A 58 4.74 -19.90 -10.32
C ILE A 58 3.30 -20.38 -10.21
N PRO A 59 3.07 -21.67 -9.88
CA PRO A 59 1.72 -22.20 -9.77
C PRO A 59 1.01 -21.52 -8.60
N LEU A 60 -0.19 -21.00 -8.88
CA LEU A 60 -1.08 -20.50 -7.85
C LEU A 60 -1.74 -21.67 -7.12
N PRO A 61 -2.08 -21.52 -5.83
CA PRO A 61 -2.84 -22.55 -5.12
C PRO A 61 -4.22 -22.76 -5.75
N PRO A 62 -4.91 -23.87 -5.44
CA PRO A 62 -6.25 -24.15 -5.93
C PRO A 62 -7.21 -22.99 -5.68
N HIS A 63 -8.18 -22.76 -6.58
CA HIS A 63 -9.09 -21.60 -6.53
C HIS A 63 -9.75 -21.40 -5.16
N LYS A 64 -10.16 -22.50 -4.49
CA LYS A 64 -10.77 -22.45 -3.15
C LYS A 64 -9.82 -21.89 -2.09
N GLU A 65 -8.54 -22.27 -2.14
CA GLU A 65 -7.53 -21.75 -1.21
C GLU A 65 -7.21 -20.30 -1.53
N TRP A 66 -7.00 -19.98 -2.81
CA TRP A 66 -6.72 -18.62 -3.27
C TRP A 66 -7.81 -17.63 -2.86
N LEU A 67 -9.09 -17.95 -3.15
CA LEU A 67 -10.22 -17.12 -2.73
C LEU A 67 -10.41 -17.10 -1.22
N GLY A 68 -9.91 -18.11 -0.51
CA GLY A 68 -9.86 -18.15 0.94
C GLY A 68 -9.06 -16.99 1.54
N PHE A 69 -8.04 -16.49 0.85
CA PHE A 69 -7.25 -15.33 1.29
C PHE A 69 -8.06 -14.04 1.40
N CYS A 70 -9.18 -13.89 0.65
CA CYS A 70 -10.11 -12.77 0.84
C CYS A 70 -10.63 -12.68 2.28
N ARG A 71 -10.78 -13.82 2.97
CA ARG A 71 -11.26 -13.88 4.36
C ARG A 71 -10.11 -14.03 5.36
N LYS A 72 -9.02 -14.71 4.98
CA LYS A 72 -7.84 -14.94 5.83
C LYS A 72 -6.84 -13.78 5.80
N HIS A 73 -7.32 -12.55 5.99
CA HIS A 73 -6.49 -11.33 5.94
C HIS A 73 -5.29 -11.36 6.91
N ARG A 74 -5.43 -11.98 8.09
CA ARG A 74 -4.31 -12.16 9.04
C ARG A 74 -3.20 -13.04 8.47
N LYS A 75 -3.57 -14.14 7.79
CA LYS A 75 -2.62 -15.05 7.14
C LYS A 75 -1.87 -14.33 6.03
N VAL A 76 -2.59 -13.60 5.18
CA VAL A 76 -2.00 -12.77 4.12
C VAL A 76 -1.01 -11.76 4.70
N ARG A 77 -1.43 -11.02 5.73
CA ARG A 77 -0.56 -10.06 6.41
C ARG A 77 0.70 -10.72 6.98
N GLN A 78 0.56 -11.83 7.70
CA GLN A 78 1.70 -12.57 8.27
C GLN A 78 2.67 -13.03 7.19
N GLY A 79 2.17 -13.54 6.06
CA GLY A 79 3.01 -13.93 4.93
C GLY A 79 3.80 -12.75 4.35
N VAL A 80 3.13 -11.61 4.15
CA VAL A 80 3.79 -10.38 3.69
C VAL A 80 4.86 -9.92 4.68
N MET A 81 4.53 -9.82 5.97
CA MET A 81 5.48 -9.39 6.99
C MET A 81 6.65 -10.36 7.12
N SER A 82 6.41 -11.68 7.03
CA SER A 82 7.48 -12.67 7.02
C SER A 82 8.40 -12.53 5.81
N ALA A 83 7.86 -12.18 4.63
CA ALA A 83 8.68 -11.96 3.44
C ALA A 83 9.58 -10.74 3.62
N PHE A 84 9.07 -9.62 4.16
CA PHE A 84 9.89 -8.46 4.45
C PHE A 84 10.91 -8.71 5.58
N LYS A 85 10.54 -9.40 6.66
CA LYS A 85 11.49 -9.78 7.73
C LYS A 85 12.60 -10.70 7.24
N SER A 86 12.37 -11.40 6.13
CA SER A 86 13.38 -12.26 5.55
C SER A 86 14.38 -11.50 4.69
N LEU A 87 14.34 -10.18 4.57
CA LEU A 87 15.29 -9.46 3.72
C LEU A 87 16.66 -9.34 4.37
N ASP A 88 16.72 -8.77 5.56
CA ASP A 88 17.94 -8.58 6.34
C ASP A 88 17.54 -8.27 7.80
N GLU A 89 18.51 -8.30 8.71
CA GLU A 89 18.26 -8.08 10.14
C GLU A 89 17.68 -6.69 10.44
N GLU A 90 18.13 -5.68 9.69
CA GLU A 90 17.67 -4.31 9.83
C GLU A 90 16.17 -4.23 9.48
N THR A 91 15.81 -4.62 8.25
CA THR A 91 14.42 -4.69 7.77
C THR A 91 13.56 -5.54 8.69
N ALA A 92 14.08 -6.65 9.23
CA ALA A 92 13.36 -7.49 10.18
C ALA A 92 13.02 -6.77 11.48
N GLY A 93 13.98 -6.01 12.03
CA GLY A 93 13.77 -5.14 13.18
C GLY A 93 12.65 -4.14 12.92
N TRP A 94 12.63 -3.54 11.73
CA TRP A 94 11.65 -2.54 11.36
C TRP A 94 10.26 -3.07 11.07
N VAL A 95 10.15 -4.18 10.35
CA VAL A 95 8.85 -4.84 10.17
C VAL A 95 8.29 -5.23 11.53
N THR A 96 9.13 -5.67 12.46
CA THR A 96 8.72 -5.97 13.84
C THR A 96 8.30 -4.71 14.60
N PHE A 97 9.02 -3.59 14.46
CA PHE A 97 8.62 -2.29 14.99
C PHE A 97 7.27 -1.84 14.41
N PHE A 98 7.09 -1.83 13.09
CA PHE A 98 5.83 -1.48 12.42
C PHE A 98 4.68 -2.41 12.80
N GLU A 99 4.92 -3.71 12.92
CA GLU A 99 3.89 -4.65 13.38
C GLU A 99 3.48 -4.36 14.82
N THR A 100 4.45 -4.06 15.70
CA THR A 100 4.21 -3.72 17.10
C THR A 100 3.43 -2.42 17.18
N PHE A 101 3.93 -1.37 16.52
CA PHE A 101 3.30 -0.06 16.39
C PHE A 101 1.87 -0.14 15.86
N LEU A 102 1.63 -0.79 14.71
CA LEU A 102 0.28 -0.96 14.14
C LEU A 102 -0.63 -1.84 15.01
N SER A 103 -0.08 -2.77 15.78
CA SER A 103 -0.86 -3.58 16.72
C SER A 103 -1.28 -2.79 17.97
N GLU A 104 -0.48 -1.79 18.37
CA GLU A 104 -0.73 -0.88 19.48
C GLU A 104 -1.66 0.29 19.11
N PHE A 105 -1.85 0.58 17.82
CA PHE A 105 -2.94 1.44 17.32
C PHE A 105 -4.34 0.86 17.55
N LYS A 106 -4.45 -0.37 18.07
CA LYS A 106 -5.69 -0.85 18.67
C LYS A 106 -5.94 -0.05 19.95
N VAL A 107 -7.13 0.52 20.00
CA VAL A 107 -7.58 1.65 20.83
C VAL A 107 -7.63 1.44 22.36
N PRO A 108 -6.75 0.60 22.99
CA PRO A 108 -6.31 0.95 24.35
C PRO A 108 -4.81 1.23 24.50
N ASN A 109 -3.94 0.84 23.56
CA ASN A 109 -2.49 0.83 23.82
C ASN A 109 -1.69 1.98 23.16
N ILE A 110 -2.31 2.78 22.27
CA ILE A 110 -1.62 3.91 21.65
C ILE A 110 -1.15 4.94 22.69
N GLN A 111 -1.90 5.07 23.79
CA GLN A 111 -1.48 5.90 24.91
C GLN A 111 -0.20 5.37 25.54
N LYS A 112 -0.06 4.05 25.68
CA LYS A 112 1.15 3.41 26.20
C LYS A 112 2.36 3.65 25.28
N SER A 113 2.18 3.58 23.96
CA SER A 113 3.25 3.88 22.98
C SER A 113 3.62 5.37 23.00
N ILE A 114 2.61 6.25 23.10
CA ILE A 114 2.80 7.70 23.27
C ILE A 114 3.52 8.00 24.59
N ASP A 115 3.16 7.32 25.68
CA ASP A 115 3.76 7.50 27.00
C ASP A 115 5.18 6.95 27.04
N LEU A 116 5.42 5.75 26.47
CA LEU A 116 6.77 5.21 26.26
C LEU A 116 7.65 6.19 25.51
N PHE A 117 7.14 6.76 24.42
CA PHE A 117 7.87 7.72 23.62
C PHE A 117 8.10 9.05 24.37
N LYS A 118 7.10 9.57 25.08
CA LYS A 118 7.23 10.78 25.90
C LYS A 118 8.20 10.62 27.07
N ASN A 119 8.36 9.39 27.56
CA ASN A 119 9.27 9.07 28.65
C ASN A 119 10.70 8.78 28.16
N MET A 120 10.93 8.68 26.85
CA MET A 120 12.28 8.64 26.28
C MET A 120 12.96 9.99 26.40
N SER A 121 14.28 9.98 26.59
CA SER A 121 15.10 11.19 26.51
C SER A 121 15.02 11.80 25.11
N THR A 122 15.32 13.10 24.99
CA THR A 122 15.39 13.77 23.68
C THR A 122 16.39 13.08 22.75
N GLU A 123 17.48 12.55 23.29
CA GLU A 123 18.50 11.81 22.53
C GLU A 123 17.96 10.47 22.01
N GLU A 124 17.26 9.69 22.84
CA GLU A 124 16.61 8.44 22.43
C GLU A 124 15.53 8.67 21.37
N GLN A 125 14.75 9.75 21.50
CA GLN A 125 13.75 10.16 20.51
C GLN A 125 14.40 10.52 19.16
N TYR A 126 15.55 11.21 19.20
CA TYR A 126 16.34 11.55 18.02
C TYR A 126 17.01 10.32 17.38
N GLU A 127 17.47 9.37 18.19
CA GLU A 127 18.06 8.13 17.72
C GLU A 127 17.02 7.26 17.00
N VAL A 128 15.81 7.15 17.55
CA VAL A 128 14.68 6.54 16.85
C VAL A 128 14.43 7.23 15.51
N PHE A 129 14.41 8.56 15.48
CA PHE A 129 14.20 9.31 14.23
C PHE A 129 15.30 9.07 13.18
N ASN A 130 16.57 9.09 13.59
CA ASN A 130 17.72 8.88 12.71
C ASN A 130 17.82 7.45 12.20
N ASN A 131 17.54 6.46 13.05
CA ASN A 131 17.53 5.05 12.65
C ASN A 131 16.43 4.79 11.62
N VAL A 132 15.26 5.42 11.74
CA VAL A 132 14.21 5.30 10.71
C VAL A 132 14.64 5.99 9.40
N LYS A 133 15.30 7.15 9.50
CA LYS A 133 15.82 7.87 8.34
C LYS A 133 16.83 7.03 7.54
N GLU A 134 17.78 6.38 8.21
CA GLU A 134 18.77 5.50 7.58
C GLU A 134 18.12 4.25 6.99
N LEU A 135 17.18 3.65 7.72
CA LEU A 135 16.39 2.54 7.20
C LEU A 135 15.66 2.91 5.92
N TYR A 136 14.98 4.06 5.87
CA TYR A 136 14.17 4.41 4.70
C TYR A 136 15.05 4.55 3.46
N GLN A 137 16.27 5.06 3.62
CA GLN A 137 17.26 5.05 2.55
C GLN A 137 17.62 3.60 2.17
N GLY A 138 17.92 2.73 3.14
CA GLY A 138 18.22 1.31 2.89
C GLY A 138 17.08 0.53 2.21
N ILE A 139 15.84 0.68 2.67
CA ILE A 139 14.64 0.04 2.11
C ILE A 139 14.30 0.61 0.73
N GLN A 140 14.41 1.92 0.51
CA GLN A 140 14.20 2.49 -0.82
C GLN A 140 15.25 1.97 -1.81
N GLU A 141 16.53 1.98 -1.43
CA GLU A 141 17.61 1.48 -2.27
C GLU A 141 17.42 0.01 -2.60
N TYR A 142 16.99 -0.78 -1.61
CA TYR A 142 16.64 -2.19 -1.76
C TYR A 142 15.45 -2.40 -2.72
N ILE A 143 14.31 -1.75 -2.46
CA ILE A 143 13.05 -2.01 -3.17
C ILE A 143 13.12 -1.48 -4.61
N VAL A 144 13.73 -0.31 -4.82
CA VAL A 144 13.93 0.25 -6.17
C VAL A 144 14.78 -0.71 -7.00
N ALA A 145 15.86 -1.24 -6.43
CA ALA A 145 16.78 -2.07 -7.18
C ALA A 145 16.24 -3.50 -7.44
N ASP A 146 15.43 -4.06 -6.52
CA ASP A 146 14.76 -5.36 -6.70
C ASP A 146 13.56 -5.30 -7.68
N VAL A 147 12.77 -4.21 -7.64
CA VAL A 147 11.58 -4.05 -8.51
C VAL A 147 11.93 -3.54 -9.90
N MET A 148 12.95 -2.70 -10.04
CA MET A 148 13.40 -2.23 -11.36
C MET A 148 14.25 -3.26 -12.11
N ASN A 149 14.54 -4.41 -11.49
CA ASN A 149 15.40 -5.45 -12.07
C ASN A 149 16.75 -4.85 -12.49
N GLU A 150 17.21 -3.82 -11.77
CA GLU A 150 18.57 -3.35 -11.87
C GLU A 150 19.47 -4.45 -11.31
N ASP A 151 20.66 -4.63 -11.89
CA ASP A 151 21.64 -5.61 -11.39
C ASP A 151 22.13 -5.19 -10.01
N LEU A 152 21.31 -5.47 -9.00
CA LEU A 152 21.76 -5.63 -7.65
C LEU A 152 22.86 -6.69 -7.71
N LYS A 153 24.07 -6.30 -7.31
CA LYS A 153 25.23 -7.20 -7.13
C LYS A 153 25.00 -8.13 -5.94
N LEU A 154 23.86 -8.82 -5.93
CA LEU A 154 23.54 -9.88 -4.99
C LEU A 154 24.10 -11.17 -5.55
N ASP A 155 24.65 -11.99 -4.66
CA ASP A 155 25.00 -13.34 -5.01
C ASP A 155 23.76 -14.16 -5.41
N ALA A 156 24.01 -15.32 -6.02
CA ALA A 156 22.95 -16.18 -6.55
C ALA A 156 22.06 -16.79 -5.45
N GLU A 157 22.60 -17.04 -4.26
CA GLU A 157 21.85 -17.60 -3.13
C GLU A 157 20.89 -16.57 -2.55
N GLU A 158 21.31 -15.32 -2.45
CA GLU A 158 20.49 -14.22 -1.99
C GLU A 158 19.34 -13.92 -2.96
N LYS A 159 19.60 -13.93 -4.28
CA LYS A 159 18.54 -13.84 -5.31
C LYS A 159 17.53 -14.99 -5.19
N LYS A 160 18.01 -16.21 -4.98
CA LYS A 160 17.16 -17.41 -4.83
C LYS A 160 16.32 -17.36 -3.55
N ARG A 161 16.90 -16.92 -2.44
CA ARG A 161 16.24 -16.74 -1.14
C ARG A 161 15.11 -15.71 -1.24
N ARG A 162 15.40 -14.54 -1.80
CA ARG A 162 14.41 -13.47 -2.02
C ARG A 162 13.27 -13.92 -2.90
N LYS A 163 13.58 -14.54 -4.05
CA LYS A 163 12.57 -15.10 -4.95
C LYS A 163 11.64 -16.04 -4.18
N LYS A 164 12.18 -16.99 -3.42
CA LYS A 164 11.39 -17.93 -2.61
C LYS A 164 10.41 -17.22 -1.67
N ASN A 165 10.85 -16.16 -0.99
CA ASN A 165 10.07 -15.49 0.05
C ASN A 165 8.99 -14.56 -0.53
N PHE A 166 9.27 -13.88 -1.64
CA PHE A 166 8.32 -12.96 -2.30
C PHE A 166 7.37 -13.66 -3.27
N THR A 167 7.55 -14.95 -3.53
CA THR A 167 6.67 -15.74 -4.39
C THR A 167 5.69 -16.63 -3.62
N THR A 168 5.55 -16.40 -2.31
CA THR A 168 4.55 -17.10 -1.51
C THR A 168 3.13 -16.71 -1.94
N PRO A 169 2.15 -17.62 -1.87
CA PRO A 169 0.77 -17.32 -2.25
C PRO A 169 0.18 -16.11 -1.51
N GLU A 170 0.56 -15.90 -0.25
CA GLU A 170 0.15 -14.77 0.58
C GLU A 170 0.64 -13.44 0.01
N VAL A 171 1.92 -13.35 -0.34
CA VAL A 171 2.52 -12.15 -0.95
C VAL A 171 1.90 -11.89 -2.32
N LEU A 172 1.79 -12.93 -3.15
CA LEU A 172 1.17 -12.81 -4.48
C LEU A 172 -0.29 -12.37 -4.37
N PHE A 173 -1.05 -12.89 -3.42
CA PHE A 173 -2.43 -12.48 -3.20
C PHE A 173 -2.53 -11.03 -2.71
N PHE A 174 -1.63 -10.62 -1.80
CA PHE A 174 -1.55 -9.24 -1.34
C PHE A 174 -1.30 -8.28 -2.50
N LEU A 175 -0.30 -8.56 -3.32
CA LEU A 175 0.07 -7.72 -4.46
C LEU A 175 -1.00 -7.73 -5.56
N LYS A 176 -1.55 -8.89 -5.90
CA LYS A 176 -2.51 -9.02 -7.02
C LYS A 176 -3.91 -8.53 -6.68
N VAL A 177 -4.34 -8.68 -5.43
CA VAL A 177 -5.74 -8.48 -5.03
C VAL A 177 -5.86 -7.47 -3.89
N TRP A 178 -5.17 -7.68 -2.77
CA TRP A 178 -5.40 -6.87 -1.57
C TRP A 178 -5.00 -5.40 -1.77
N ALA A 179 -3.73 -5.13 -2.07
CA ALA A 179 -3.22 -3.78 -2.25
C ALA A 179 -3.97 -3.03 -3.37
N PRO A 180 -4.26 -3.63 -4.54
CA PRO A 180 -5.01 -2.95 -5.59
C PRO A 180 -6.45 -2.66 -5.22
N CYS A 181 -7.13 -3.53 -4.46
CA CYS A 181 -8.47 -3.20 -3.96
C CYS A 181 -8.44 -1.91 -3.13
N ALA A 182 -7.46 -1.81 -2.22
CA ALA A 182 -7.32 -0.67 -1.32
C ALA A 182 -6.99 0.61 -2.10
N VAL A 183 -5.97 0.57 -2.95
CA VAL A 183 -5.46 1.77 -3.63
C VAL A 183 -6.35 2.20 -4.81
N LEU A 184 -6.89 1.25 -5.60
CA LEU A 184 -7.69 1.59 -6.78
C LEU A 184 -9.16 1.85 -6.45
N TYR A 185 -9.70 1.07 -5.52
CA TYR A 185 -11.15 1.08 -5.26
C TYR A 185 -11.52 1.63 -3.89
N GLY A 186 -10.54 1.90 -3.02
CA GLY A 186 -10.81 2.36 -1.65
C GLY A 186 -11.53 1.31 -0.80
N GLU A 187 -11.43 0.03 -1.16
CA GLU A 187 -12.13 -1.06 -0.48
C GLU A 187 -11.20 -2.25 -0.27
N TYR A 188 -11.57 -3.21 0.56
CA TYR A 188 -10.76 -4.41 0.80
C TYR A 188 -11.42 -5.62 0.12
N PRO A 189 -10.63 -6.65 -0.23
CA PRO A 189 -11.16 -7.85 -0.88
C PRO A 189 -12.39 -8.46 -0.19
N PRO A 190 -12.43 -8.65 1.16
CA PRO A 190 -13.61 -9.23 1.79
C PRO A 190 -14.88 -8.39 1.62
N LYS A 191 -14.78 -7.06 1.65
CA LYS A 191 -15.92 -6.16 1.50
C LYS A 191 -16.44 -6.15 0.06
N LEU A 192 -15.54 -6.06 -0.91
CA LEU A 192 -15.91 -6.14 -2.33
C LEU A 192 -16.52 -7.52 -2.65
N LEU A 193 -15.95 -8.59 -2.11
CA LEU A 193 -16.45 -9.94 -2.31
C LEU A 193 -17.84 -10.11 -1.69
N TRP A 194 -18.05 -9.57 -0.50
CA TRP A 194 -19.37 -9.56 0.13
C TRP A 194 -20.39 -8.82 -0.75
N LYS A 195 -20.09 -7.59 -1.19
CA LYS A 195 -20.98 -6.81 -2.07
C LYS A 195 -21.30 -7.56 -3.37
N ALA A 196 -20.28 -8.10 -4.03
CA ALA A 196 -20.43 -8.85 -5.27
C ALA A 196 -21.36 -10.07 -5.11
N ARG A 197 -21.21 -10.82 -4.02
CA ARG A 197 -22.09 -11.96 -3.71
C ARG A 197 -23.55 -11.57 -3.44
N HIS A 198 -23.80 -10.32 -3.07
CA HIS A 198 -25.15 -9.76 -2.86
C HIS A 198 -25.67 -9.03 -4.11
N GLY A 199 -25.04 -9.20 -5.27
CA GLY A 199 -25.53 -8.67 -6.54
C GLY A 199 -25.00 -7.29 -6.92
N ASP A 200 -24.02 -6.72 -6.20
CA ASP A 200 -23.35 -5.50 -6.63
C ASP A 200 -22.42 -5.79 -7.82
N ASP A 201 -22.91 -5.50 -9.03
CA ASP A 201 -22.19 -5.71 -10.27
C ASP A 201 -20.92 -4.86 -10.40
N ASN A 202 -20.88 -3.68 -9.76
CA ASN A 202 -19.68 -2.85 -9.76
C ASN A 202 -18.59 -3.48 -8.90
N ALA A 203 -18.95 -4.02 -7.73
CA ALA A 203 -18.00 -4.76 -6.90
C ALA A 203 -17.49 -6.03 -7.60
N PHE A 204 -18.37 -6.75 -8.31
CA PHE A 204 -17.98 -7.93 -9.08
C PHE A 204 -17.03 -7.59 -10.23
N GLU A 205 -17.35 -6.55 -11.02
CA GLU A 205 -16.51 -6.04 -12.10
C GLU A 205 -15.12 -5.64 -11.59
N LYS A 206 -15.04 -4.90 -10.47
CA LYS A 206 -13.78 -4.48 -9.85
C LYS A 206 -12.89 -5.68 -9.50
N LEU A 207 -13.46 -6.72 -8.90
CA LEU A 207 -12.73 -7.94 -8.53
C LEU A 207 -12.25 -8.70 -9.76
N LEU A 208 -13.10 -8.91 -10.77
CA LEU A 208 -12.75 -9.64 -11.99
C LEU A 208 -11.61 -8.99 -12.77
N ARG A 209 -11.57 -7.65 -12.80
CA ARG A 209 -10.48 -6.89 -13.45
C ARG A 209 -9.13 -7.09 -12.76
N LEU A 210 -9.12 -7.41 -11.46
CA LEU A 210 -7.91 -7.71 -10.68
C LEU A 210 -7.55 -9.19 -10.76
N ASP A 211 -8.52 -10.06 -10.47
CA ASP A 211 -8.33 -11.50 -10.36
C ASP A 211 -9.50 -12.27 -10.96
N LYS A 212 -9.23 -12.90 -12.11
CA LYS A 212 -10.21 -13.69 -12.84
C LYS A 212 -10.63 -14.94 -12.07
N ASN A 213 -9.81 -15.41 -11.13
CA ASN A 213 -10.15 -16.57 -10.32
C ASN A 213 -11.40 -16.35 -9.45
N VAL A 214 -11.81 -15.11 -9.24
CA VAL A 214 -13.01 -14.77 -8.47
C VAL A 214 -14.29 -15.36 -9.07
N ILE A 215 -14.30 -15.69 -10.36
CA ILE A 215 -15.44 -16.37 -11.02
C ILE A 215 -15.70 -17.76 -10.44
N HIS A 216 -14.70 -18.40 -9.84
CA HIS A 216 -14.82 -19.72 -9.21
C HIS A 216 -15.42 -19.66 -7.79
N ASP A 217 -15.77 -18.47 -7.30
CA ASP A 217 -16.60 -18.37 -6.11
C ASP A 217 -17.99 -18.96 -6.41
N PRO A 218 -18.52 -19.90 -5.61
CA PRO A 218 -19.79 -20.56 -5.91
C PRO A 218 -20.94 -19.59 -6.17
N LYS A 219 -21.05 -18.52 -5.37
CA LYS A 219 -22.15 -17.58 -5.51
C LYS A 219 -21.97 -16.66 -6.72
N LEU A 220 -20.75 -16.23 -7.02
CA LEU A 220 -20.47 -15.42 -8.20
C LEU A 220 -20.61 -16.22 -9.50
N SER A 221 -20.20 -17.50 -9.49
CA SER A 221 -20.42 -18.44 -10.58
C SER A 221 -21.92 -18.61 -10.87
N GLU A 222 -22.72 -18.81 -9.82
CA GLU A 222 -24.18 -18.87 -9.94
C GLU A 222 -24.76 -17.57 -10.53
N LEU A 223 -24.34 -16.41 -10.03
CA LEU A 223 -24.79 -15.10 -10.53
C LEU A 223 -24.42 -14.89 -12.01
N PHE A 224 -23.23 -15.34 -12.42
CA PHE A 224 -22.79 -15.28 -13.81
C PHE A 224 -23.60 -16.23 -14.70
N HIS A 225 -23.84 -17.47 -14.25
CA HIS A 225 -24.65 -18.44 -14.97
C HIS A 225 -26.09 -17.94 -15.14
N GLN A 226 -26.72 -17.44 -14.08
CA GLN A 226 -28.05 -16.83 -14.15
C GLN A 226 -28.07 -15.65 -15.14
N ALA A 227 -27.04 -14.79 -15.13
CA ALA A 227 -26.95 -13.70 -16.09
C ALA A 227 -26.88 -14.19 -17.56
N SER A 228 -26.23 -15.34 -17.81
CA SER A 228 -26.17 -15.94 -19.15
C SER A 228 -27.49 -16.57 -19.61
N VAL A 229 -28.25 -17.18 -18.69
CA VAL A 229 -29.49 -17.92 -19.01
C VAL A 229 -30.70 -17.00 -19.05
N ASP A 230 -30.80 -16.03 -18.13
CA ASP A 230 -31.96 -15.14 -17.96
C ASP A 230 -32.11 -14.06 -19.05
N LYS A 231 -31.33 -14.11 -20.13
CA LYS A 231 -31.24 -13.04 -21.15
C LYS A 231 -30.93 -11.64 -20.56
N LYS A 232 -30.31 -11.56 -19.37
CA LYS A 232 -29.79 -10.33 -18.76
C LYS A 232 -28.50 -9.89 -19.48
N ARG A 233 -28.66 -9.58 -20.77
CA ARG A 233 -27.58 -9.35 -21.74
C ARG A 233 -26.60 -8.29 -21.26
N GLU A 234 -27.11 -7.20 -20.68
CA GLU A 234 -26.27 -6.12 -20.13
C GLU A 234 -25.34 -6.59 -19.02
N ARG A 235 -25.86 -7.38 -18.06
CA ARG A 235 -25.07 -7.90 -16.94
C ARG A 235 -24.03 -8.90 -17.42
N PHE A 236 -24.42 -9.81 -18.31
CA PHE A 236 -23.54 -10.80 -18.91
C PHE A 236 -22.41 -10.14 -19.72
N ASP A 237 -22.74 -9.16 -20.56
CA ASP A 237 -21.79 -8.40 -21.36
C ASP A 237 -20.82 -7.62 -20.48
N ARG A 238 -21.33 -7.02 -19.40
CA ARG A 238 -20.51 -6.31 -18.41
C ARG A 238 -19.49 -7.21 -17.74
N ILE A 239 -19.90 -8.39 -17.27
CA ILE A 239 -19.01 -9.38 -16.63
C ILE A 239 -17.98 -9.91 -17.65
N THR A 240 -18.42 -10.23 -18.86
CA THR A 240 -17.54 -10.72 -19.93
C THR A 240 -16.50 -9.68 -20.34
N LYS A 241 -16.91 -8.41 -20.42
CA LYS A 241 -15.99 -7.29 -20.66
C LYS A 241 -15.00 -7.14 -19.51
N ALA A 242 -15.44 -7.28 -18.26
CA ALA A 242 -14.57 -7.18 -17.09
C ALA A 242 -13.45 -8.25 -17.10
N MET A 243 -13.75 -9.48 -17.50
CA MET A 243 -12.76 -10.58 -17.58
C MET A 243 -11.59 -10.28 -18.52
N ARG A 244 -11.84 -9.52 -19.60
CA ARG A 244 -10.84 -9.14 -20.61
C ARG A 244 -10.19 -7.79 -20.32
N ALA A 245 -10.76 -7.01 -19.42
CA ALA A 245 -10.36 -5.64 -19.21
C ALA A 245 -9.33 -5.49 -18.08
N LYS A 246 -8.59 -4.38 -18.16
CA LYS A 246 -7.62 -3.97 -17.15
C LYS A 246 -8.33 -3.30 -15.96
N PRO A 247 -7.67 -3.18 -14.79
CA PRO A 247 -8.20 -2.43 -13.65
C PRO A 247 -8.65 -1.03 -14.05
N GLN A 248 -9.87 -0.67 -13.64
CA GLN A 248 -10.55 0.58 -13.99
C GLN A 248 -10.13 1.68 -13.02
N MET A 249 -9.03 2.37 -13.31
CA MET A 249 -8.75 3.66 -12.69
C MET A 249 -7.79 4.45 -13.58
N LYS A 250 -7.87 5.78 -13.61
CA LYS A 250 -6.76 6.58 -14.14
C LYS A 250 -5.61 6.50 -13.13
N THR A 251 -4.44 6.04 -13.59
CA THR A 251 -3.21 6.01 -12.78
C THR A 251 -2.63 7.40 -12.79
N GLU A 252 -3.10 8.22 -11.86
CA GLU A 252 -2.60 9.57 -11.67
C GLU A 252 -1.89 9.58 -10.32
N GLY A 253 -0.61 9.97 -10.29
CA GLY A 253 0.20 10.05 -9.05
C GLY A 253 -0.53 10.83 -7.97
N ARG A 254 -1.18 11.93 -8.36
CA ARG A 254 -2.14 12.70 -7.55
C ARG A 254 -3.11 11.86 -6.73
N ARG A 255 -3.78 10.86 -7.33
CA ARG A 255 -4.81 10.08 -6.63
C ARG A 255 -4.21 9.17 -5.57
N ILE A 256 -3.02 8.63 -5.83
CA ILE A 256 -2.27 7.84 -4.85
C ILE A 256 -1.82 8.73 -3.70
N LYS A 257 -1.27 9.90 -3.99
CA LYS A 257 -0.88 10.88 -2.96
C LYS A 257 -2.08 11.34 -2.13
N PHE A 258 -3.25 11.58 -2.73
CA PHE A 258 -4.48 11.86 -1.96
C PHE A 258 -4.88 10.71 -1.03
N TYR A 259 -4.76 9.46 -1.51
CA TYR A 259 -5.06 8.28 -0.71
C TYR A 259 -4.11 8.15 0.51
N LEU A 260 -2.81 8.34 0.28
CA LEU A 260 -1.77 8.29 1.31
C LEU A 260 -1.85 9.48 2.28
N ALA A 261 -2.17 10.68 1.80
CA ALA A 261 -2.46 11.85 2.63
C ALA A 261 -3.64 11.58 3.58
N GLY A 262 -4.65 10.84 3.12
CA GLY A 262 -5.74 10.35 3.98
C GLY A 262 -5.28 9.42 5.09
N LEU A 263 -4.28 8.55 4.84
CA LEU A 263 -3.70 7.66 5.84
C LEU A 263 -2.93 8.45 6.90
N ILE A 264 -2.07 9.38 6.45
CA ILE A 264 -1.29 10.26 7.33
C ILE A 264 -2.24 11.08 8.22
N SER A 265 -3.30 11.65 7.63
CA SER A 265 -4.33 12.36 8.41
C SER A 265 -4.98 11.46 9.45
N ASN A 266 -5.34 10.23 9.09
CA ASN A 266 -5.93 9.27 10.03
C ASN A 266 -4.98 8.94 11.20
N MET A 267 -3.71 8.67 10.90
CA MET A 267 -2.70 8.36 11.91
C MET A 267 -2.43 9.54 12.83
N SER A 268 -2.37 10.76 12.30
CA SER A 268 -2.17 11.98 13.08
C SER A 268 -3.24 12.18 14.16
N ILE A 269 -4.50 11.87 13.83
CA ILE A 269 -5.61 11.91 14.78
C ILE A 269 -5.43 10.82 15.85
N GLY A 270 -5.06 9.60 15.45
CA GLY A 270 -4.78 8.50 16.38
C GLY A 270 -3.66 8.82 17.36
N LEU A 271 -2.60 9.48 16.89
CA LEU A 271 -1.45 9.92 17.68
C LEU A 271 -1.71 11.16 18.54
N LYS A 272 -2.95 11.68 18.54
CA LYS A 272 -3.34 12.90 19.27
C LYS A 272 -2.51 14.15 18.89
N GLN A 273 -1.89 14.14 17.73
CA GLN A 273 -1.21 15.28 17.13
C GLN A 273 -1.77 15.47 15.73
N LYS A 274 -2.96 16.05 15.66
CA LYS A 274 -3.72 16.21 14.42
C LYS A 274 -2.95 17.14 13.47
N LEU A 275 -2.56 16.61 12.32
CA LEU A 275 -2.02 17.41 11.22
C LEU A 275 -3.16 18.10 10.47
N THR A 276 -2.93 19.35 10.09
CA THR A 276 -3.75 20.05 9.12
C THR A 276 -3.50 19.49 7.71
N THR A 277 -4.38 19.81 6.77
CA THR A 277 -4.16 19.48 5.36
C THR A 277 -3.01 20.27 4.76
N VAL A 278 -2.69 21.44 5.30
CA VAL A 278 -1.51 22.22 4.92
C VAL A 278 -0.24 21.47 5.35
N ASP A 279 -0.17 21.02 6.61
CA ASP A 279 0.99 20.24 7.09
C ASP A 279 1.24 19.00 6.23
N ILE A 280 0.17 18.29 5.83
CA ILE A 280 0.31 17.09 5.00
C ILE A 280 0.74 17.45 3.57
N HIS A 281 0.28 18.58 3.03
CA HIS A 281 0.70 19.05 1.72
C HIS A 281 2.20 19.43 1.73
N GLU A 282 2.62 20.19 2.75
CA GLU A 282 4.01 20.59 2.96
C GLU A 282 4.96 19.40 3.13
N LEU A 283 4.49 18.29 3.68
CA LEU A 283 5.26 17.03 3.73
C LEU A 283 5.59 16.51 2.32
N PHE A 284 4.60 16.49 1.42
CA PHE A 284 4.83 16.05 0.05
C PHE A 284 5.75 17.03 -0.70
N ASP A 285 5.57 18.34 -0.49
CA ASP A 285 6.47 19.36 -1.05
C ASP A 285 7.91 19.20 -0.52
N ALA A 286 8.09 18.93 0.77
CA ALA A 286 9.40 18.67 1.38
C ALA A 286 10.08 17.44 0.75
N ILE A 287 9.32 16.39 0.47
CA ILE A 287 9.83 15.19 -0.22
C ILE A 287 10.14 15.49 -1.69
N ALA A 288 9.31 16.25 -2.40
CA ALA A 288 9.59 16.65 -3.79
C ALA A 288 10.87 17.48 -3.90
N LYS A 289 11.08 18.42 -2.97
CA LYS A 289 12.33 19.20 -2.82
C LYS A 289 13.52 18.30 -2.52
N GLY A 290 13.36 17.38 -1.56
CA GLY A 290 14.41 16.44 -1.17
C GLY A 290 14.85 15.52 -2.33
N LYS A 291 13.93 15.16 -3.22
CA LYS A 291 14.24 14.39 -4.45
C LYS A 291 14.84 15.25 -5.58
N GLY A 292 14.90 16.57 -5.41
CA GLY A 292 15.33 17.51 -6.45
C GLY A 292 14.41 17.52 -7.67
N ILE A 293 13.10 17.28 -7.46
CA ILE A 293 12.07 17.30 -8.50
C ILE A 293 11.63 18.75 -8.75
N ASP A 294 11.09 19.40 -7.73
CA ASP A 294 10.61 20.79 -7.78
C ASP A 294 10.39 21.33 -6.34
N HIS A 295 10.10 22.63 -6.20
CA HIS A 295 9.74 23.28 -4.94
C HIS A 295 8.34 22.90 -4.44
N VAL A 296 7.47 22.43 -5.32
CA VAL A 296 6.11 21.98 -4.98
C VAL A 296 5.93 20.61 -5.62
N ASP A 297 5.23 19.70 -4.94
CA ASP A 297 4.95 18.40 -5.52
C ASP A 297 4.07 18.56 -6.79
N PRO A 298 4.55 18.14 -7.98
CA PRO A 298 3.87 18.39 -9.25
C PRO A 298 2.51 17.69 -9.35
N ASP A 299 2.31 16.60 -8.61
CA ASP A 299 1.02 15.90 -8.56
C ASP A 299 -0.01 16.65 -7.70
N LEU A 300 0.44 17.55 -6.81
CA LEU A 300 -0.37 18.24 -5.81
C LEU A 300 -0.50 19.75 -6.08
N ILE A 301 -0.24 20.20 -7.31
CA ILE A 301 -0.62 21.54 -7.78
C ILE A 301 -2.16 21.60 -7.94
N VAL A 302 -2.84 21.78 -6.82
CA VAL A 302 -4.30 21.87 -6.69
C VAL A 302 -4.66 22.94 -5.68
N THR A 303 -5.92 23.40 -5.70
CA THR A 303 -6.37 24.34 -4.67
C THR A 303 -6.38 23.69 -3.28
N PRO A 304 -6.11 24.45 -2.19
CA PRO A 304 -6.17 23.92 -0.83
C PRO A 304 -7.48 23.21 -0.51
N GLU A 305 -8.61 23.78 -0.96
CA GLU A 305 -9.94 23.20 -0.78
C GLU A 305 -10.09 21.84 -1.49
N THR A 306 -9.53 21.71 -2.71
CA THR A 306 -9.55 20.45 -3.46
C THR A 306 -8.74 19.38 -2.73
N PHE A 307 -7.56 19.75 -2.25
CA PHE A 307 -6.71 18.84 -1.47
C PHE A 307 -7.39 18.41 -0.18
N GLU A 308 -7.95 19.35 0.57
CA GLU A 308 -8.67 19.05 1.81
C GLU A 308 -9.83 18.08 1.58
N LYS A 309 -10.71 18.35 0.60
CA LYS A 309 -11.82 17.45 0.27
C LYS A 309 -11.33 16.08 -0.16
N ALA A 310 -10.18 15.98 -0.81
CA ALA A 310 -9.59 14.70 -1.19
C ALA A 310 -9.07 13.94 0.04
N VAL A 311 -8.31 14.59 0.92
CA VAL A 311 -7.81 14.01 2.17
C VAL A 311 -8.95 13.54 3.07
N GLN A 312 -10.00 14.35 3.24
CA GLN A 312 -11.16 13.99 4.04
C GLN A 312 -11.89 12.75 3.49
N ARG A 313 -12.03 12.63 2.17
CA ARG A 313 -12.62 11.44 1.51
C ARG A 313 -11.73 10.22 1.69
N ALA A 314 -10.42 10.35 1.47
CA ALA A 314 -9.47 9.25 1.62
C ALA A 314 -9.40 8.75 3.07
N ARG A 315 -9.39 9.65 4.06
CA ARG A 315 -9.39 9.30 5.49
C ARG A 315 -10.57 8.41 5.88
N LYS A 316 -11.77 8.66 5.34
CA LYS A 316 -12.94 7.79 5.58
C LYS A 316 -12.71 6.36 5.13
N LEU A 317 -11.85 6.12 4.13
CA LEU A 317 -11.48 4.77 3.69
C LEU A 317 -10.62 4.11 4.76
N TRP A 318 -9.62 4.82 5.30
CA TRP A 318 -8.73 4.29 6.33
C TRP A 318 -9.42 3.99 7.66
N ASN A 319 -10.52 4.70 7.97
CA ASN A 319 -11.37 4.41 9.14
C ASN A 319 -12.08 3.04 9.06
N VAL A 320 -12.17 2.44 7.87
CA VAL A 320 -12.96 1.22 7.62
C VAL A 320 -12.07 -0.02 7.46
N ILE A 321 -10.74 0.10 7.62
CA ILE A 321 -9.86 -1.08 7.62
C ILE A 321 -10.39 -2.00 8.72
N PRO A 322 -10.86 -3.21 8.38
CA PRO A 322 -11.59 -4.03 9.31
C PRO A 322 -10.69 -4.24 10.52
N LEU A 323 -11.18 -3.76 11.66
CA LEU A 323 -10.72 -4.27 12.94
C LEU A 323 -10.81 -5.79 12.82
N PRO A 324 -9.75 -6.52 13.20
CA PRO A 324 -9.74 -7.97 13.15
C PRO A 324 -11.03 -8.49 13.75
N ASP A 325 -11.70 -9.44 13.07
CA ASP A 325 -12.92 -10.08 13.57
C ASP A 325 -12.77 -10.33 15.08
N LYS A 326 -13.70 -9.79 15.86
CA LYS A 326 -13.79 -10.12 17.29
C LYS A 326 -13.85 -11.65 17.37
N LYS A 327 -12.94 -12.22 18.17
CA LYS A 327 -12.70 -13.66 18.31
C LYS A 327 -14.00 -14.45 18.41
#